data_AF-A0A409W2P4-F1
#
_entry.id   AF-A0A409W2P4-F1
#
_cell.length_a   1.000
_cell.length_b   1.000
_cell.length_c   1.000
_cell.angle_alpha   90.00
_cell.angle_beta   90.00
_cell.angle_gamma   90.00
#
_symmetry.space_group_name_H-M   'P 1'
#
loop_
_entity.id
_entity.type
_entity.pdbx_description
1 polymer ?
#
loop_
_entity_poly.entity_id
_entity_poly.type
_entity_poly.pdbx_seq_one_letter_code
_entity_poly.pdbx_strand_id
1 'polypeptide(L)'
;MALPARFADIKAEIAATYPNFEQNAIRSWGEILQELNEVTKVIKAEGVNYIPQVKFADLDKLSPEEIAKIKRRGTVVIKDIVPDEQAAGWKEELREFVKVNPDVDGLPVEDK
;
A
#
# COMPACT_ATOMS: atom_id res chain seq x y z
N MET A 1 -12.04 0.53 27.39
CA MET A 1 -11.73 1.92 27.80
C MET A 1 -12.45 2.84 26.83
N ALA A 2 -13.20 3.84 27.31
CA ALA A 2 -13.91 4.77 26.44
C ALA A 2 -12.95 5.81 25.86
N LEU A 3 -13.14 6.20 24.59
CA LEU A 3 -12.37 7.27 23.98
C LEU A 3 -12.77 8.62 24.60
N PRO A 4 -11.84 9.61 24.69
CA PRO A 4 -12.13 10.97 25.13
C PRO A 4 -13.30 11.64 24.39
N ALA A 5 -14.08 12.46 25.10
CA ALA A 5 -15.27 13.15 24.56
C ALA A 5 -14.98 14.01 23.32
N ARG A 6 -13.78 14.60 23.23
CA ARG A 6 -13.32 15.40 22.08
C ARG A 6 -13.50 14.71 20.71
N PHE A 7 -13.50 13.37 20.66
CA PHE A 7 -13.71 12.64 19.40
C PHE A 7 -15.17 12.67 18.93
N ALA A 8 -16.14 12.77 19.86
CA ALA A 8 -17.53 12.99 19.50
C ALA A 8 -17.74 14.43 18.99
N ASP A 9 -17.12 15.40 19.66
CA ASP A 9 -17.18 16.81 19.26
C ASP A 9 -16.63 17.02 17.84
N ILE A 10 -15.46 16.46 17.53
CA ILE A 10 -14.87 16.52 16.17
C ILE A 10 -15.80 15.90 15.12
N LYS A 11 -16.45 14.77 15.43
CA LYS A 11 -17.40 14.13 14.49
C LYS A 11 -18.62 15.01 14.24
N ALA A 12 -19.14 15.68 15.28
CA ALA A 12 -20.26 16.60 15.16
C ALA A 12 -19.87 17.85 14.36
N GLU A 13 -18.68 18.41 14.61
CA GLU A 13 -18.14 19.53 13.83
C GLU A 13 -18.02 19.18 12.34
N ILE A 14 -17.43 18.01 12.02
CA ILE A 14 -17.32 17.55 10.62
C ILE A 14 -18.72 17.38 10.01
N ALA A 15 -19.65 16.71 10.71
CA ALA A 15 -21.01 16.51 10.22
C ALA A 15 -21.73 17.83 9.93
N ALA A 16 -21.52 18.86 10.75
CA ALA A 16 -22.12 20.18 10.58
C ALA A 16 -21.59 20.96 9.37
N THR A 17 -20.40 20.63 8.85
CA THR A 17 -19.83 21.30 7.66
C THR A 17 -20.49 20.89 6.34
N TYR A 18 -21.26 19.81 6.32
CA TYR A 18 -21.90 19.29 5.11
C TYR A 18 -23.43 19.33 5.20
N PRO A 19 -24.14 19.80 4.17
CA PRO A 19 -25.60 19.73 4.14
C PRO A 19 -26.08 18.28 4.02
N ASN A 20 -27.17 17.94 4.72
CA ASN A 20 -27.78 16.61 4.73
C ASN A 20 -26.77 15.48 5.03
N PHE A 21 -25.81 15.74 5.93
CA PHE A 21 -24.68 14.85 6.18
C PHE A 21 -25.11 13.41 6.50
N GLU A 22 -26.05 13.20 7.41
CA GLU A 22 -26.48 11.86 7.82
C GLU A 22 -26.96 11.02 6.63
N GLN A 23 -27.88 11.56 5.83
CA GLN A 23 -28.42 10.86 4.66
C GLN A 23 -27.32 10.58 3.61
N ASN A 24 -26.45 11.56 3.34
CA ASN A 24 -25.37 11.43 2.37
C ASN A 24 -24.28 10.45 2.84
N ALA A 25 -23.94 10.45 4.13
CA ALA A 25 -22.97 9.55 4.74
C ALA A 25 -23.48 8.11 4.73
N ILE A 26 -24.74 7.88 5.10
CA ILE A 26 -25.35 6.54 5.06
C ILE A 26 -25.37 6.00 3.62
N ARG A 27 -25.80 6.81 2.66
CA ARG A 27 -25.84 6.42 1.24
C ARG A 27 -24.44 6.09 0.71
N SER A 28 -23.50 7.02 0.84
CA SER A 28 -22.13 6.85 0.32
C SER A 28 -21.39 5.69 1.01
N TRP A 29 -21.62 5.47 2.31
CA TRP A 29 -21.07 4.32 3.01
C TRP A 29 -21.60 3.00 2.44
N GLY A 30 -22.89 2.92 2.15
CA GLY A 30 -23.50 1.76 1.49
C GLY A 30 -22.89 1.50 0.10
N GLU A 31 -22.72 2.54 -0.71
CA GLU A 31 -22.07 2.47 -2.03
C GLU A 31 -20.61 1.99 -1.92
N ILE A 32 -19.84 2.52 -0.96
CA ILE A 32 -18.45 2.11 -0.70
C ILE A 32 -18.38 0.63 -0.31
N LEU A 33 -19.29 0.14 0.53
CA LEU A 33 -19.31 -1.27 0.94
C LEU A 33 -19.60 -2.20 -0.24
N GLN A 34 -20.48 -1.79 -1.17
CA GLN A 34 -20.75 -2.56 -2.39
C GLN A 34 -19.51 -2.64 -3.28
N GLU A 35 -18.87 -1.50 -3.54
CA GLU A 35 -17.62 -1.45 -4.33
C GLU A 35 -16.49 -2.24 -3.67
N LEU A 36 -16.35 -2.14 -2.34
CA LEU A 36 -15.35 -2.89 -1.59
C LEU A 36 -15.56 -4.40 -1.73
N ASN A 37 -16.81 -4.87 -1.69
CA ASN A 37 -17.13 -6.28 -1.88
C ASN A 37 -16.73 -6.76 -3.28
N GLU A 38 -17.04 -6.00 -4.33
CA GLU A 38 -16.66 -6.35 -5.70
C GLU A 38 -15.15 -6.37 -5.89
N VAL A 39 -14.45 -5.33 -5.43
CA VAL A 39 -12.98 -5.27 -5.51
C VAL A 39 -12.33 -6.41 -4.72
N THR A 40 -12.85 -6.76 -3.55
CA THR A 40 -12.32 -7.87 -2.74
C THR A 40 -12.45 -9.21 -3.45
N LYS A 41 -13.55 -9.46 -4.18
CA LYS A 41 -13.71 -10.67 -5.01
C LYS A 41 -12.66 -10.71 -6.13
N VAL A 42 -12.42 -9.58 -6.80
CA VAL A 42 -11.39 -9.48 -7.86
C VAL A 42 -10.00 -9.75 -7.28
N ILE A 43 -9.65 -9.13 -6.15
CA ILE A 43 -8.38 -9.37 -5.47
C ILE A 43 -8.21 -10.85 -5.11
N LYS A 44 -9.26 -11.47 -4.56
CA LYS A 44 -9.23 -12.89 -4.21
C LYS A 44 -9.07 -13.79 -5.43
N ALA A 45 -9.68 -13.45 -6.56
CA ALA A 45 -9.58 -14.21 -7.80
C ALA A 45 -8.21 -14.05 -8.48
N GLU A 46 -7.64 -12.84 -8.51
CA GLU A 46 -6.35 -12.56 -9.13
C GLU A 46 -5.14 -12.93 -8.24
N GLY A 47 -5.31 -12.94 -6.92
CA GLY A 47 -4.26 -13.24 -5.95
C GLY A 47 -3.06 -12.31 -6.09
N VAL A 48 -1.86 -12.89 -6.12
CA VAL A 48 -0.59 -12.14 -6.25
C VAL A 48 -0.49 -11.35 -7.56
N ASN A 49 -1.25 -11.73 -8.60
CA ASN A 49 -1.27 -11.04 -9.89
C ASN A 49 -2.14 -9.76 -9.86
N TYR A 50 -2.85 -9.51 -8.75
CA TYR A 50 -3.55 -8.25 -8.54
C TYR A 50 -2.59 -7.07 -8.38
N ILE A 51 -1.31 -7.27 -8.06
CA ILE A 51 -0.34 -6.17 -8.08
C ILE A 51 0.21 -6.07 -9.52
N PRO A 52 0.12 -4.91 -10.20
CA PRO A 52 0.70 -4.73 -11.53
C PRO A 52 2.20 -4.98 -11.49
N GLN A 53 2.72 -5.63 -12.52
CA GLN A 53 4.14 -5.94 -12.63
C GLN A 53 4.61 -5.44 -13.99
N VAL A 54 5.63 -4.58 -13.99
CA VAL A 54 6.21 -3.97 -15.21
C VAL A 54 7.72 -4.18 -15.19
N LYS A 55 8.37 -4.19 -16.36
CA LYS A 55 9.84 -4.24 -16.42
C LYS A 55 10.40 -2.83 -16.41
N PHE A 56 11.58 -2.66 -15.82
CA PHE A 56 12.29 -1.38 -15.81
C PHE A 56 12.49 -0.83 -17.22
N ALA A 57 12.84 -1.69 -18.19
CA ALA A 57 13.06 -1.31 -19.58
C ALA A 57 11.80 -0.85 -20.35
N ASP A 58 10.62 -1.07 -19.78
CA ASP A 58 9.33 -0.74 -20.41
C ASP A 58 8.59 0.40 -19.71
N LEU A 59 9.20 1.06 -18.71
CA LEU A 59 8.58 2.16 -17.97
C LEU A 59 8.15 3.31 -18.88
N ASP A 60 8.95 3.65 -19.89
CA ASP A 60 8.64 4.71 -20.85
C ASP A 60 7.59 4.31 -21.90
N LYS A 61 7.20 3.03 -21.94
CA LYS A 61 6.26 2.47 -22.92
C LYS A 61 4.89 2.14 -22.31
N LEU A 62 4.69 2.44 -21.03
CA LEU A 62 3.42 2.15 -20.36
C LEU A 62 2.27 2.89 -21.02
N SER A 63 1.24 2.14 -21.37
CA SER A 63 0.01 2.69 -21.89
C SER A 63 -0.73 3.52 -20.82
N PRO A 64 -1.58 4.48 -21.23
CA PRO A 64 -2.43 5.21 -20.29
C PRO A 64 -3.31 4.29 -19.43
N GLU A 65 -3.72 3.14 -19.96
CA GLU A 65 -4.52 2.13 -19.24
C GLU A 65 -3.71 1.43 -18.14
N GLU A 66 -2.46 1.07 -18.42
CA GLU A 66 -1.55 0.51 -17.41
C GLU A 66 -1.26 1.51 -16.29
N ILE A 67 -1.02 2.77 -16.65
CA ILE A 67 -0.82 3.86 -15.68
C ILE A 67 -2.08 4.05 -14.83
N ALA A 68 -3.27 4.05 -15.45
CA ALA A 68 -4.53 4.15 -14.74
C ALA A 68 -4.75 2.97 -13.80
N LYS A 69 -4.40 1.75 -14.22
CA LYS A 69 -4.45 0.53 -13.41
C LYS A 69 -3.50 0.60 -12.21
N ILE A 70 -2.28 1.08 -12.40
CA ILE A 70 -1.31 1.32 -11.31
C ILE A 70 -1.87 2.34 -10.32
N LYS A 71 -2.38 3.48 -10.80
CA LYS A 71 -2.99 4.51 -9.94
C LYS A 71 -4.21 3.99 -9.19
N ARG A 72 -5.05 3.18 -9.83
CA ARG A 72 -6.23 2.57 -9.21
C ARG A 72 -5.87 1.57 -8.13
N ARG A 73 -4.79 0.78 -8.33
CA ARG A 73 -4.31 -0.22 -7.37
C ARG A 73 -3.40 0.38 -6.28
N GLY A 74 -2.81 1.55 -6.53
CA GLY A 74 -1.95 2.29 -5.59
C GLY A 74 -0.56 1.68 -5.40
N THR A 75 -0.23 0.60 -6.11
CA THR A 75 1.04 -0.14 -5.98
C THR A 75 1.47 -0.73 -7.33
N VAL A 76 2.76 -1.03 -7.47
CA VAL A 76 3.36 -1.68 -8.65
C VAL A 76 4.67 -2.37 -8.27
N VAL A 77 4.96 -3.51 -8.90
CA VAL A 77 6.28 -4.15 -8.87
C VAL A 77 7.01 -3.81 -10.16
N ILE A 78 8.20 -3.22 -10.04
CA ILE A 78 9.09 -2.98 -11.18
C ILE A 78 10.17 -4.06 -11.16
N LYS A 79 10.17 -4.91 -12.18
CA LYS A 79 11.09 -6.03 -12.36
C LYS A 79 12.35 -5.60 -13.10
N ASP A 80 13.41 -6.38 -12.90
CA ASP A 80 14.64 -6.29 -13.68
C ASP A 80 15.30 -4.89 -13.59
N ILE A 81 15.17 -4.21 -12.44
CA ILE A 81 15.83 -2.91 -12.19
C ILE A 81 17.34 -3.09 -12.09
N VAL A 82 17.75 -4.17 -11.41
CA VAL A 82 19.14 -4.53 -11.15
C VAL A 82 19.32 -5.97 -11.61
N PRO A 83 20.44 -6.31 -12.27
CA PRO A 83 20.74 -7.70 -12.62
C PRO A 83 20.79 -8.61 -11.38
N ASP A 84 20.30 -9.83 -11.52
CA ASP A 84 20.21 -10.80 -10.40
C ASP A 84 21.57 -11.05 -9.73
N GLU A 85 22.66 -11.13 -10.51
CA GLU A 85 24.01 -11.32 -9.98
C GLU A 85 24.46 -10.14 -9.11
N GLN A 86 24.12 -8.92 -9.50
CA GLN A 86 24.46 -7.72 -8.75
C GLN A 86 23.62 -7.63 -7.47
N ALA A 87 22.32 -7.94 -7.53
CA ALA A 87 21.46 -7.98 -6.36
C ALA A 87 21.91 -9.06 -5.36
N ALA A 88 22.33 -10.23 -5.85
CA ALA A 88 22.91 -11.29 -5.02
C ALA A 88 24.25 -10.86 -4.41
N GLY A 89 25.11 -10.18 -5.18
CA GLY A 89 26.36 -9.62 -4.71
C GLY A 89 26.17 -8.67 -3.52
N TRP A 90 25.27 -7.68 -3.65
CA TRP A 90 24.95 -6.75 -2.56
C TRP A 90 24.44 -7.44 -1.29
N LYS A 91 23.65 -8.51 -1.46
CA LYS A 91 23.17 -9.30 -0.33
C LYS A 91 24.32 -10.00 0.40
N GLU A 92 25.28 -10.57 -0.32
CA GLU A 92 26.45 -11.21 0.29
C GLU A 92 27.40 -10.18 0.92
N GLU A 93 27.62 -9.03 0.28
CA GLU A 93 28.37 -7.91 0.85
C GLU A 93 27.74 -7.42 2.16
N LEU A 94 26.42 -7.27 2.19
CA LEU A 94 25.70 -6.88 3.41
C LEU A 94 25.83 -7.95 4.50
N ARG A 95 25.74 -9.24 4.15
CA ARG A 95 25.94 -10.34 5.11
C ARG A 95 27.34 -10.31 5.70
N GLU A 96 28.36 -10.08 4.88
CA GLU A 96 29.74 -10.02 5.35
C GLU A 96 29.98 -8.78 6.21
N PHE A 97 29.43 -7.63 5.81
CA PHE A 97 29.48 -6.40 6.60
C PHE A 97 28.90 -6.60 8.01
N VAL A 98 27.73 -7.25 8.13
CA VAL A 98 27.12 -7.53 9.44
C VAL A 98 27.98 -8.48 10.28
N LYS A 99 28.61 -9.50 9.68
CA LYS A 99 29.48 -10.43 10.41
C LYS A 99 30.74 -9.77 10.98
N VAL A 100 31.40 -8.91 10.18
CA VAL A 100 32.67 -8.29 10.58
C VAL A 100 32.46 -7.08 11.50
N ASN A 101 31.22 -6.60 11.64
CA ASN A 101 30.85 -5.49 12.51
C ASN A 101 29.76 -5.86 13.53
N PRO A 102 30.02 -6.78 14.47
CA PRO A 102 29.02 -7.26 15.44
C PRO A 102 28.58 -6.19 16.46
N ASP A 103 29.42 -5.17 16.68
CA ASP A 103 29.19 -4.09 17.65
C ASP A 103 28.56 -2.83 17.02
N VAL A 104 28.16 -2.88 15.75
CA VAL A 104 27.45 -1.77 15.10
C VAL A 104 26.00 -1.73 15.59
N ASP A 105 25.62 -0.59 16.18
CA ASP A 105 24.24 -0.33 16.60
C ASP A 105 23.29 -0.43 15.40
N GLY A 106 22.32 -1.34 15.49
CA GLY A 106 21.39 -1.63 14.40
C GLY A 106 20.43 -2.79 14.63
N LEU A 107 20.53 -3.53 15.75
CA LEU A 107 19.49 -4.47 16.15
C LEU A 107 18.29 -3.68 16.72
N PRO A 108 17.09 -3.73 16.11
CA PRO A 108 15.89 -3.34 16.83
C PRO A 108 15.78 -4.25 18.05
N VAL A 109 15.72 -3.67 19.24
CA VAL A 109 15.71 -4.41 20.51
C VAL A 109 14.48 -5.32 20.65
N GLU A 110 13.45 -5.14 19.79
CA GLU A 110 12.12 -5.74 19.96
C GLU A 110 11.55 -6.55 18.78
N ASP A 111 12.25 -6.73 17.66
CA ASP A 111 11.77 -7.60 16.57
C ASP A 111 12.52 -8.94 16.54
N LYS A 112 11.98 -9.93 17.26
CA LYS A 112 12.32 -11.36 17.19
C LYS A 112 11.20 -12.16 16.55
#